data_AF-A0A8T5IGK0-F1
#
_entry.id   AF-A0A8T5IGK0-F1
#
_cell.length_a   1.000
_cell.length_b   1.000
_cell.length_c   1.000
_cell.angle_alpha   90.00
_cell.angle_beta   90.00
_cell.angle_gamma   90.00
#
_symmetry.space_group_name_H-M   'P 1'
#
loop_
_entity.id
_entity.type
_entity.pdbx_description
1 polymer ?
#
loop_
_entity_poly.entity_id
_entity_poly.type
_entity_poly.pdbx_seq_one_letter_code
_entity_poly.pdbx_strand_id
1 'polypeptide(L)'
;MAEEKLIHVKLEYEEAVQSKKDILSLEANLLTILQTIKRYHPLRIEELKSKSKVYTRIKEIVKNLKQLERTLPKIKIPQILKEHHLESVEELEKIEEKISKVKTQKYDSTLESQLEEIQGKLRELAE
;
A
#
# COMPACT_ATOMS: atom_id res chain seq x y z
N MET A 1 9.20 29.33 -42.26
CA MET A 1 9.36 30.07 -40.98
C MET A 1 7.95 30.40 -40.54
N ALA A 2 7.39 29.59 -39.64
CA ALA A 2 6.00 29.74 -39.20
C ALA A 2 5.98 30.79 -38.10
N GLU A 3 5.30 31.91 -38.35
CA GLU A 3 5.08 32.96 -37.37
C GLU A 3 4.30 32.38 -36.18
N GLU A 4 4.93 32.35 -35.01
CA GLU A 4 4.29 32.00 -33.75
C GLU A 4 3.11 32.95 -33.53
N LYS A 5 1.90 32.40 -33.62
CA LYS A 5 0.64 33.13 -33.41
C LYS A 5 0.59 33.55 -31.94
N LEU A 6 1.08 34.75 -31.64
CA LEU A 6 1.07 35.31 -30.30
C LEU A 6 -0.38 35.64 -29.91
N ILE A 7 -1.03 34.75 -29.15
CA ILE A 7 -2.37 34.99 -28.63
C ILE A 7 -2.25 35.90 -27.41
N HIS A 8 -2.55 37.19 -27.57
CA HIS A 8 -2.57 38.13 -26.47
C HIS A 8 -3.94 38.09 -25.78
N VAL A 9 -4.06 37.32 -24.69
CA VAL A 9 -5.27 37.25 -23.87
C VAL A 9 -5.26 38.44 -22.91
N LYS A 10 -6.11 39.43 -23.18
CA LYS A 10 -6.33 40.54 -22.26
C LYS A 10 -7.32 40.08 -21.20
N LEU A 11 -6.82 39.81 -20.00
CA LEU A 11 -7.66 39.47 -18.86
C LEU A 11 -8.40 40.73 -18.38
N GLU A 12 -9.71 40.60 -18.19
CA GLU A 12 -10.48 41.63 -17.51
C GLU A 12 -10.06 41.70 -16.03
N TYR A 13 -10.25 42.86 -15.39
CA TYR A 13 -9.73 43.09 -14.03
C TYR A 13 -10.24 42.05 -13.01
N GLU A 14 -11.52 41.66 -13.11
CA GLU A 14 -12.12 40.64 -12.24
C GLU A 14 -11.52 39.26 -12.46
N GLU A 15 -11.26 38.88 -13.72
CA GLU A 15 -10.61 37.61 -14.08
C GLU A 15 -9.17 37.57 -13.59
N ALA A 16 -8.44 38.69 -13.66
CA ALA A 16 -7.08 38.81 -13.15
C ALA A 16 -7.03 38.67 -11.62
N VAL A 17 -8.00 39.26 -10.90
CA VAL A 17 -8.13 39.12 -9.44
C VAL A 17 -8.46 37.68 -9.07
N GLN A 18 -9.37 37.03 -9.80
CA GLN A 18 -9.73 35.63 -9.55
C GLN A 18 -8.56 34.69 -9.83
N SER A 19 -7.90 34.85 -10.98
CA SER A 19 -6.69 34.08 -11.34
C SER A 19 -5.60 34.21 -10.27
N LYS A 20 -5.41 35.41 -9.71
CA LYS A 20 -4.45 35.62 -8.63
C LYS A 20 -4.83 34.86 -7.36
N LYS A 21 -6.11 34.85 -6.98
CA LYS A 21 -6.59 34.08 -5.83
C LYS A 21 -6.38 32.58 -6.05
N ASP A 22 -6.66 32.10 -7.26
CA ASP A 22 -6.53 30.69 -7.60
C ASP A 22 -5.06 30.25 -7.55
N ILE A 23 -4.13 31.06 -8.08
CA ILE A 23 -2.69 30.81 -7.97
C ILE A 23 -2.22 30.76 -6.50
N LEU A 24 -2.67 31.70 -5.67
CA LEU A 24 -2.33 31.71 -4.25
C LEU A 24 -2.91 30.49 -3.51
N SER A 25 -4.11 30.05 -3.89
CA SER A 25 -4.72 28.84 -3.33
C SER A 25 -3.95 27.58 -3.73
N LEU A 26 -3.49 27.50 -4.98
CA LEU A 26 -2.63 26.44 -5.48
C LEU A 26 -1.31 26.39 -4.71
N GLU A 27 -0.66 27.54 -4.49
CA GLU A 27 0.57 27.63 -3.70
C GLU A 27 0.36 27.13 -2.27
N ALA A 28 -0.71 27.56 -1.61
CA ALA A 28 -1.06 27.09 -0.27
C ALA A 28 -1.30 25.57 -0.22
N ASN A 29 -2.00 25.03 -1.21
CA ASN A 29 -2.24 23.59 -1.33
C ASN A 29 -0.94 22.80 -1.56
N LEU A 30 -0.04 23.29 -2.42
CA LEU A 30 1.26 22.66 -2.63
C LEU A 30 2.11 22.65 -1.35
N LEU A 31 2.08 23.73 -0.57
CA LEU A 31 2.78 23.80 0.71
C LEU A 31 2.22 22.78 1.72
N THR A 32 0.91 22.59 1.80
CA THR A 32 0.31 21.60 2.70
C THR A 32 0.63 20.16 2.28
N ILE A 33 0.61 19.87 0.98
CA ILE A 33 1.05 18.57 0.44
C ILE A 33 2.50 18.31 0.81
N LEU A 34 3.39 19.28 0.62
CA LEU A 34 4.81 19.17 0.94
C LEU A 34 5.04 18.93 2.44
N GLN A 35 4.28 19.59 3.32
CA GLN A 35 4.30 19.31 4.75
C GLN A 35 3.86 17.88 5.07
N THR A 36 2.83 17.38 4.39
CA THR A 36 2.33 16.01 4.57
C THR A 36 3.37 14.98 4.14
N ILE A 37 4.02 15.18 2.99
CA ILE A 37 5.10 14.31 2.51
C ILE A 37 6.29 14.31 3.49
N LYS A 38 6.66 15.47 4.03
CA LYS A 38 7.73 15.56 5.04
C LYS A 38 7.39 14.77 6.32
N ARG A 39 6.12 14.78 6.74
CA ARG A 39 5.64 14.02 7.90
C ARG A 39 5.53 12.51 7.64
N TYR A 40 5.41 12.09 6.39
CA TYR A 40 5.30 10.68 6.03
C TYR A 40 6.58 9.89 6.36
N HIS A 41 7.77 10.42 6.05
CA HIS A 41 9.04 9.72 6.30
C HIS A 41 9.25 9.25 7.75
N PRO A 42 9.10 10.09 8.79
CA PRO A 42 9.27 9.64 10.17
C PRO A 42 8.21 8.59 10.56
N LEU A 43 6.95 8.77 10.16
CA LEU A 43 5.89 7.80 10.41
C LEU A 43 6.19 6.45 9.75
N ARG A 44 6.72 6.45 8.52
CA ARG A 44 7.12 5.24 7.81
C ARG A 44 8.27 4.52 8.52
N ILE A 45 9.21 5.26 9.10
CA ILE A 45 10.30 4.68 9.90
C ILE A 45 9.74 4.03 11.17
N GLU A 46 8.81 4.67 11.86
CA GLU A 46 8.17 4.11 13.06
C GLU A 46 7.35 2.85 12.76
N GLU A 47 6.62 2.85 11.64
CA GLU A 47 5.90 1.67 11.14
C GLU A 47 6.86 0.51 10.89
N LEU A 48 7.97 0.75 10.17
CA LEU A 48 8.97 -0.27 9.87
C LEU A 48 9.65 -0.81 11.13
N LYS A 49 9.97 0.06 12.10
CA LYS A 49 10.50 -0.35 13.41
C LYS A 49 9.51 -1.26 14.14
N SER A 50 8.24 -0.89 14.15
CA SER A 50 7.18 -1.67 14.81
C SER A 50 6.97 -3.02 14.12
N LYS A 51 6.93 -3.04 12.79
CA LYS A 51 6.84 -4.25 11.97
C LYS A 51 8.01 -5.21 12.23
N SER A 52 9.23 -4.67 12.33
CA SER A 52 10.43 -5.45 12.65
C SER A 52 10.33 -6.08 14.05
N LYS A 53 9.93 -5.30 15.07
CA LYS A 53 9.72 -5.81 16.45
C LYS A 53 8.67 -6.92 16.49
N VAL A 54 7.55 -6.77 15.80
CA VAL A 54 6.51 -7.80 15.75
C VAL A 54 7.04 -9.08 15.10
N TYR A 55 7.76 -8.95 13.98
CA TYR A 55 8.35 -10.08 13.27
C TYR A 55 9.36 -10.85 14.13
N THR A 56 10.23 -10.16 14.88
CA THR A 56 11.17 -10.82 15.79
C THR A 56 10.45 -11.55 16.92
N ARG A 57 9.39 -10.96 17.49
CA ARG A 57 8.58 -11.61 18.52
C ARG A 57 7.86 -12.85 18.00
N ILE A 58 7.30 -12.80 16.80
CA ILE A 58 6.68 -13.98 16.17
C ILE A 58 7.72 -15.10 15.98
N LYS A 59 8.92 -14.76 15.50
CA LYS A 59 10.02 -15.74 15.36
C LYS A 59 10.39 -16.38 16.69
N GLU A 60 10.49 -15.59 17.75
CA GLU A 60 10.75 -16.08 19.11
C GLU A 60 9.65 -17.04 19.57
N ILE A 61 8.38 -16.68 19.40
CA ILE A 61 7.24 -17.52 19.76
C ILE A 61 7.28 -18.85 19.00
N VAL A 62 7.51 -18.83 17.68
CA VAL A 62 7.61 -20.04 16.86
C VAL A 62 8.78 -20.91 17.31
N LYS A 63 9.93 -20.31 17.66
CA LYS A 63 11.08 -21.05 18.20
C LYS A 63 10.74 -21.70 19.54
N ASN A 64 10.07 -20.97 20.43
CA ASN A 64 9.66 -21.46 21.74
C ASN A 64 8.62 -22.60 21.61
N LEU A 65 7.66 -22.49 20.69
CA LEU A 65 6.69 -23.56 20.40
C LEU A 65 7.39 -24.82 19.90
N LYS A 66 8.33 -24.69 18.94
CA LYS A 66 9.13 -25.84 18.46
C LYS A 66 9.97 -26.48 19.56
N GLN A 67 10.48 -25.67 20.49
CA GLN A 67 11.18 -26.20 21.66
C GLN A 67 10.22 -26.92 22.60
N LEU A 68 9.04 -26.36 22.84
CA LEU A 68 8.01 -26.94 23.68
C LEU A 68 7.53 -28.30 23.12
N GLU A 69 7.25 -28.38 21.82
CA GLU A 69 6.92 -29.62 21.10
C GLU A 69 8.00 -30.70 21.24
N ARG A 70 9.28 -30.30 21.34
CA ARG A 70 10.39 -31.24 21.52
C ARG A 70 10.55 -31.68 22.97
N THR A 71 10.29 -30.79 23.93
CA THR A 71 10.40 -31.09 25.36
C THR A 71 9.20 -31.88 25.89
N LEU A 72 8.03 -31.71 25.26
CA LEU A 72 6.83 -32.45 25.64
C LEU A 72 6.92 -33.89 25.14
N PRO A 73 6.60 -34.90 25.97
CA PRO A 73 6.54 -36.27 25.52
C PRO A 73 5.44 -36.41 24.46
N LYS A 74 5.75 -37.09 23.35
CA LYS A 74 4.76 -37.40 22.32
C LYS A 74 3.73 -38.37 22.89
N ILE A 75 2.60 -37.85 23.33
CA ILE A 75 1.47 -38.64 23.82
C ILE A 75 0.99 -39.51 22.65
N LYS A 76 0.98 -40.84 22.84
CA LYS A 76 0.34 -41.75 21.88
C LYS A 76 -1.17 -41.57 22.01
N ILE A 77 -1.71 -40.62 21.24
CA ILE A 77 -3.15 -40.36 21.22
C ILE A 77 -3.85 -41.60 20.62
N PRO A 78 -4.82 -42.22 21.33
CA PRO A 78 -5.60 -43.34 20.80
C PRO A 78 -6.32 -42.93 19.52
N GLN A 79 -6.41 -43.85 18.55
CA GLN A 79 -6.93 -43.62 17.20
C GLN A 79 -8.30 -42.94 17.15
N ILE A 80 -9.14 -43.18 18.16
CA ILE A 80 -10.51 -42.67 18.31
C ILE A 80 -10.55 -41.13 18.46
N LEU A 81 -9.47 -40.50 18.97
CA LEU A 81 -9.36 -39.04 19.09
C LEU A 81 -8.71 -38.38 17.87
N LYS A 82 -8.20 -39.16 16.90
CA LYS A 82 -7.57 -38.63 15.68
C LYS A 82 -8.58 -38.28 14.58
N GLU A 83 -9.72 -38.97 14.54
CA GLU A 83 -10.76 -38.72 13.52
C GLU A 83 -11.33 -37.31 13.65
N HIS A 84 -11.59 -36.82 14.86
CA HIS A 84 -11.99 -35.42 15.09
C HIS A 84 -10.90 -34.38 14.77
N HIS A 85 -9.62 -34.76 14.80
CA HIS A 85 -8.53 -33.86 14.45
C HIS A 85 -8.31 -33.76 12.94
N LEU A 86 -8.55 -34.83 12.18
CA LEU A 86 -8.40 -34.85 10.72
C LEU A 86 -9.38 -33.90 10.02
N GLU A 87 -10.64 -33.86 10.47
CA GLU A 87 -11.65 -32.91 9.98
C GLU A 87 -11.17 -31.45 10.18
N SER A 88 -10.58 -31.13 11.34
CA SER A 88 -10.07 -29.79 11.64
C SER A 88 -8.81 -29.40 10.84
N VAL A 89 -7.97 -30.38 10.45
CA VAL A 89 -6.74 -30.12 9.67
C VAL A 89 -7.06 -29.92 8.19
N GLU A 90 -8.01 -30.69 7.63
CA GLU A 90 -8.49 -30.48 6.25
C GLU A 90 -9.17 -29.12 6.08
N GLU A 91 -9.87 -28.63 7.11
CA GLU A 91 -10.43 -27.28 7.12
C GLU A 91 -9.33 -26.20 7.16
N LEU A 92 -8.26 -26.41 7.94
CA LEU A 92 -7.11 -25.51 8.01
C LEU A 92 -6.31 -25.48 6.71
N GLU A 93 -6.09 -26.62 6.05
CA GLU A 93 -5.42 -26.70 4.74
C GLU A 93 -6.23 -25.98 3.65
N LYS A 94 -7.56 -26.16 3.63
CA LYS A 94 -8.46 -25.44 2.71
C LYS A 94 -8.44 -23.92 2.96
N ILE A 95 -8.26 -23.48 4.20
CA ILE A 95 -8.09 -22.06 4.54
C ILE A 95 -6.72 -21.54 4.09
N GLU A 96 -5.66 -22.32 4.27
CA GLU A 96 -4.30 -21.98 3.82
C GLU A 96 -4.19 -21.88 2.29
N GLU A 97 -4.84 -22.78 1.55
CA GLU A 97 -4.96 -22.72 0.09
C GLU A 97 -5.77 -21.51 -0.39
N LYS A 98 -6.83 -21.13 0.34
CA LYS A 98 -7.59 -19.90 0.04
C LYS A 98 -6.74 -18.65 0.29
N ILE A 99 -5.98 -18.60 1.38
CA ILE A 99 -5.12 -17.47 1.73
C ILE A 99 -3.94 -17.34 0.75
N SER A 100 -3.36 -18.45 0.29
CA SER A 100 -2.25 -18.43 -0.69
C SER A 100 -2.70 -17.95 -2.07
N LYS A 101 -3.90 -18.35 -2.53
CA LYS A 101 -4.52 -17.82 -3.77
C LYS A 101 -4.84 -16.33 -3.69
N VAL A 102 -5.17 -15.80 -2.51
CA VAL A 102 -5.43 -14.37 -2.31
C VAL A 102 -4.13 -13.56 -2.28
N LYS A 103 -3.02 -14.12 -1.79
CA LYS A 103 -1.71 -13.44 -1.77
C LYS A 103 -1.09 -13.26 -3.16
N THR A 104 -1.38 -14.14 -4.13
CA THR A 104 -0.89 -13.99 -5.50
C THR A 104 -1.67 -12.95 -6.32
N GLN A 105 -2.85 -12.53 -5.86
CA GLN A 105 -3.71 -11.55 -6.55
C GLN A 105 -3.49 -10.09 -6.15
N LYS A 106 -2.54 -9.79 -5.26
CA LYS A 106 -2.33 -8.42 -4.77
C LYS A 106 -0.88 -7.96 -4.91
N TYR A 107 -0.48 -7.71 -6.14
CA TYR A 107 0.37 -6.55 -6.41
C TYR A 107 -0.37 -5.70 -7.45
N ASP A 108 -0.77 -4.51 -7.02
CA ASP A 108 -1.40 -3.48 -7.81
C ASP A 108 -0.55 -3.16 -9.04
N SER A 109 -0.85 -3.79 -10.17
CA SER A 109 -0.46 -3.33 -11.50
C SER A 109 -1.32 -2.15 -11.98
N THR A 110 -2.18 -1.61 -11.11
CA THR A 110 -3.22 -0.66 -11.48
C THR A 110 -2.78 0.79 -11.31
N LEU A 111 -2.07 1.14 -10.23
CA LEU A 111 -1.77 2.54 -9.92
C LEU A 111 -0.67 3.12 -10.83
N GLU A 112 0.39 2.37 -11.07
CA GLU A 112 1.43 2.76 -12.03
C GLU A 112 0.90 2.77 -13.48
N SER A 113 0.07 1.79 -13.85
CA SER A 113 -0.58 1.76 -15.16
C SER A 113 -1.57 2.92 -15.35
N GLN A 114 -2.33 3.29 -14.31
CA GLN A 114 -3.24 4.44 -14.33
C GLN A 114 -2.47 5.76 -14.43
N LEU A 115 -1.34 5.89 -13.72
CA LEU A 115 -0.49 7.07 -13.83
C LEU A 115 0.13 7.19 -15.23
N GLU A 116 0.56 6.09 -15.82
CA GLU A 116 1.10 6.04 -17.18
C GLU A 116 0.02 6.41 -18.22
N GLU A 117 -1.21 5.92 -18.05
CA GLU A 117 -2.35 6.26 -18.91
C GLU A 117 -2.73 7.75 -18.80
N ILE A 118 -2.74 8.31 -17.57
CA ILE A 118 -3.00 9.74 -17.34
C ILE A 118 -1.89 10.60 -17.97
N GLN A 119 -0.62 10.20 -17.81
CA GLN A 119 0.51 10.89 -18.43
C GLN A 119 0.45 10.84 -19.96
N GLY A 120 0.01 9.73 -20.55
CA GLY A 120 -0.22 9.60 -21.99
C GLY A 120 -1.28 10.58 -22.49
N LYS A 121 -2.46 10.59 -21.86
CA LYS A 121 -3.56 11.51 -22.21
C LYS A 121 -3.19 12.98 -22.08
N LEU A 122 -2.36 13.33 -21.09
CA LEU A 122 -1.88 14.70 -20.91
C LEU A 122 -0.88 15.11 -22.01
N ARG A 123 -0.11 14.17 -22.57
CA ARG A 123 0.79 14.46 -23.71
C ARG A 123 0.01 14.67 -25.01
N GLU A 124 -1.02 13.87 -25.25
CA GLU A 124 -1.90 14.00 -26.43
C GLU A 124 -2.66 15.32 -26.47
N LEU A 125 -2.94 15.93 -25.31
CA LEU A 125 -3.58 17.25 -25.20
C LEU A 125 -2.60 18.43 -25.30
N ALA A 126 -1.29 18.15 -25.25
CA ALA A 126 -0.23 19.15 -25.29
C ALA A 126 0.49 19.26 -26.65
N GLU A 127 0.26 18.31 -27.56
CA GLU A 127 0.52 18.44 -29.01
C GLU A 127 -0.70 19.02 -29.74
#